data_AF-A0A2G6ER90-F1
#
_entry.id   AF-A0A2G6ER90-F1
#
_cell.length_a   1.000
_cell.length_b   1.000
_cell.length_c   1.000
_cell.angle_alpha   90.00
_cell.angle_beta   90.00
_cell.angle_gamma   90.00
#
_symmetry.space_group_name_H-M   'P 1'
#
loop_
_entity.id
_entity.type
_entity.pdbx_description
1 polymer ?
#
loop_
_entity_poly.entity_id
_entity_poly.type
_entity_poly.pdbx_seq_one_letter_code
_entity_poly.pdbx_strand_id
1 'polypeptide(L)'
;MGLSLGYAVWRYPRYQRIFFPLLNFLQTVPSIALFALLMLPLSALVVRYPRLQDWGISGIGVAPAVIALLLYTLLPLVRNTFAGLNAVPGATLEAARGMGMRRGQIFRHVIVPLSLPVVLSGVRIAIVQAIGLTVVAALIGAGGLGIFVWEGLGQNALDLVLLGAIPTIFLALLADLLLQGLIKLSQTQTSVYLTTKR
;
A
#
# COMPACT_ATOMS: atom_id res chain seq x y z
N MET A 1 3.18 -7.98 -2.38
CA MET A 1 2.55 -7.99 -3.73
C MET A 1 2.70 -6.66 -4.47
N GLY A 2 2.42 -5.51 -3.85
CA GLY A 2 2.56 -4.21 -4.53
C GLY A 2 3.98 -3.90 -5.05
N LEU A 3 5.02 -4.20 -4.25
CA LEU A 3 6.42 -4.00 -4.66
C LEU A 3 6.83 -4.87 -5.84
N SER A 4 6.45 -6.16 -5.83
CA SER A 4 6.74 -7.10 -6.92
C SER A 4 6.02 -6.71 -8.21
N LEU A 5 4.77 -6.23 -8.11
CA LEU A 5 4.03 -5.68 -9.25
C LEU A 5 4.67 -4.37 -9.76
N GLY A 6 5.08 -3.46 -8.87
CA GLY A 6 5.80 -2.24 -9.23
C GLY A 6 7.09 -2.52 -9.99
N TYR A 7 7.86 -3.52 -9.54
CA TYR A 7 9.04 -4.01 -10.26
C TYR A 7 8.69 -4.59 -11.64
N ALA A 8 7.63 -5.40 -11.75
CA ALA A 8 7.19 -5.97 -13.03
C ALA A 8 6.73 -4.87 -14.01
N VAL A 9 5.97 -3.88 -13.56
CA VAL A 9 5.52 -2.73 -14.35
C VAL A 9 6.69 -1.86 -14.81
N TRP A 10 7.71 -1.71 -13.97
CA TRP A 10 8.97 -1.05 -14.35
C TRP A 10 9.74 -1.84 -15.42
N ARG A 11 9.86 -3.16 -15.24
CA ARG A 11 10.63 -4.03 -16.12
C ARG A 11 9.99 -4.20 -17.51
N TYR A 12 8.66 -4.19 -17.58
CA TYR A 12 7.89 -4.45 -18.80
C TYR A 12 6.94 -3.29 -19.13
N PRO A 13 7.31 -2.39 -20.08
CA PRO A 13 6.50 -1.22 -20.45
C PRO A 13 5.07 -1.53 -20.90
N ARG A 14 4.83 -2.74 -21.43
CA ARG A 14 3.49 -3.20 -21.82
C ARG A 14 2.51 -3.23 -20.63
N TYR A 15 3.00 -3.55 -19.44
CA TYR A 15 2.16 -3.62 -18.24
C TYR A 15 1.73 -2.24 -17.73
N GLN A 16 2.50 -1.19 -18.00
CA GLN A 16 2.14 0.18 -17.60
C GLN A 16 0.79 0.63 -18.19
N ARG A 17 0.54 0.27 -19.47
CA ARG A 17 -0.68 0.62 -20.21
C ARG A 17 -1.94 -0.06 -19.67
N ILE A 18 -1.80 -1.15 -18.92
CA ILE A 18 -2.92 -1.93 -18.39
C ILE A 18 -3.07 -1.66 -16.89
N PHE A 19 -1.99 -1.78 -16.13
CA PHE A 19 -2.03 -1.73 -14.67
C PHE A 19 -2.32 -0.32 -14.15
N PHE A 20 -1.74 0.75 -14.71
CA PHE A 20 -2.02 2.09 -14.17
C PHE A 20 -3.47 2.52 -14.38
N PRO A 21 -4.08 2.39 -15.57
CA PRO A 21 -5.51 2.68 -15.75
C PRO A 21 -6.40 1.83 -14.83
N LEU A 22 -6.13 0.52 -14.71
CA LEU A 22 -6.91 -0.37 -13.83
C LEU A 22 -6.80 0.03 -12.36
N LEU A 23 -5.59 0.30 -11.88
CA LEU A 23 -5.35 0.69 -10.48
C LEU A 23 -5.92 2.08 -10.18
N ASN A 24 -5.88 3.02 -11.15
CA ASN A 24 -6.53 4.31 -11.02
C ASN A 24 -8.05 4.16 -10.96
N PHE A 25 -8.65 3.39 -11.88
CA PHE A 25 -10.08 3.10 -11.89
C PHE A 25 -10.54 2.52 -10.55
N LEU A 26 -9.81 1.54 -10.03
CA LEU A 26 -10.08 0.93 -8.75
C LEU A 26 -10.09 1.92 -7.59
N GLN A 27 -9.18 2.90 -7.59
CA GLN A 27 -9.16 3.95 -6.57
C GLN A 27 -10.25 5.00 -6.72
N THR A 28 -10.85 5.15 -7.91
CA THR A 28 -11.99 6.06 -8.09
C THR A 28 -13.31 5.49 -7.58
N VAL A 29 -13.39 4.17 -7.40
CA VAL A 29 -14.55 3.53 -6.75
C VAL A 29 -14.59 3.97 -5.28
N PRO A 30 -15.74 4.36 -4.72
CA PRO A 30 -15.88 4.63 -3.29
C PRO A 30 -15.63 3.35 -2.46
N SER A 31 -14.94 3.46 -1.32
CA SER A 31 -14.54 2.28 -0.53
C SER A 31 -15.71 1.43 -0.05
N ILE A 32 -16.78 2.08 0.42
CA ILE A 32 -18.03 1.40 0.83
C ILE A 32 -18.63 0.61 -0.35
N ALA A 33 -18.64 1.19 -1.55
CA ALA A 33 -19.15 0.52 -2.75
C ALA A 33 -18.26 -0.66 -3.15
N LEU A 34 -16.93 -0.52 -3.07
CA LEU A 34 -16.00 -1.62 -3.34
C LEU A 34 -16.21 -2.77 -2.34
N PHE A 35 -16.37 -2.46 -1.05
CA PHE A 35 -16.66 -3.47 -0.04
C PHE A 35 -17.96 -4.23 -0.37
N ALA A 36 -19.06 -3.52 -0.65
CA ALA A 36 -20.33 -4.12 -1.03
C ALA A 36 -20.21 -4.98 -2.31
N LEU A 37 -19.46 -4.49 -3.31
CA LEU A 37 -19.20 -5.20 -4.56
C LEU A 37 -18.44 -6.52 -4.34
N LEU A 38 -17.52 -6.57 -3.37
CA LEU A 38 -16.77 -7.78 -3.02
C LEU A 38 -17.59 -8.78 -2.22
N MET A 39 -18.55 -8.31 -1.41
CA MET A 39 -19.38 -9.21 -0.60
C MET A 39 -20.19 -10.19 -1.44
N LEU A 40 -20.81 -9.71 -2.53
CA LEU A 40 -21.69 -10.53 -3.37
C LEU A 40 -20.99 -11.76 -3.96
N PRO A 41 -19.87 -11.63 -4.70
CA PRO A 41 -19.17 -12.79 -5.27
C PRO A 41 -18.54 -13.67 -4.18
N LEU A 42 -18.05 -13.11 -3.07
CA LEU A 42 -17.50 -13.91 -1.96
C LEU A 42 -18.58 -14.73 -1.27
N SER A 43 -19.75 -14.15 -1.05
CA SER A 43 -20.91 -14.85 -0.48
C SER A 43 -21.34 -16.00 -1.40
N ALA A 44 -21.45 -15.73 -2.71
CA ALA A 44 -21.79 -16.77 -3.69
C ALA A 44 -20.74 -17.90 -3.73
N LEU A 45 -19.45 -17.55 -3.62
CA LEU A 45 -18.36 -18.52 -3.60
C LEU A 45 -18.41 -19.41 -2.36
N VAL A 46 -18.70 -18.84 -1.20
CA VAL A 46 -18.83 -19.56 0.07
C VAL A 46 -20.05 -20.49 0.06
N VAL A 47 -21.18 -20.04 -0.49
CA VAL A 47 -22.36 -20.90 -0.69
C VAL A 47 -22.03 -22.08 -1.62
N ARG A 48 -21.23 -21.85 -2.66
CA ARG A 48 -20.82 -22.90 -3.61
C ARG A 48 -19.79 -23.86 -3.04
N TYR A 49 -18.88 -23.37 -2.18
CA TYR A 49 -17.80 -24.15 -1.59
C TYR A 49 -17.72 -23.89 -0.08
N PRO A 50 -18.54 -24.59 0.74
CA PRO A 50 -18.60 -24.35 2.18
C PRO A 50 -17.27 -24.53 2.92
N ARG A 51 -16.38 -25.40 2.40
CA ARG A 51 -15.02 -25.60 2.93
C ARG A 51 -14.16 -24.33 2.97
N LEU A 52 -14.50 -23.30 2.20
CA LEU A 52 -13.79 -22.03 2.21
C LEU A 52 -13.97 -21.25 3.54
N GLN A 53 -15.04 -21.52 4.29
CA GLN A 53 -15.24 -20.92 5.61
C GLN A 53 -14.17 -21.37 6.60
N ASP A 54 -13.76 -22.64 6.54
CA ASP A 54 -12.68 -23.18 7.39
C ASP A 54 -11.33 -22.47 7.13
N TRP A 55 -11.20 -21.84 5.96
CA TRP A 55 -10.02 -21.08 5.54
C TRP A 55 -10.17 -19.57 5.81
N GLY A 56 -11.22 -19.16 6.53
CA GLY A 56 -11.49 -17.78 6.89
C GLY A 56 -12.05 -16.92 5.75
N ILE A 57 -12.52 -17.54 4.66
CA ILE A 57 -13.15 -16.82 3.54
C ILE A 57 -14.65 -16.74 3.82
N SER A 58 -15.13 -15.51 3.89
CA SER A 58 -16.52 -15.18 4.18
C SER A 58 -17.02 -14.07 3.24
N GLY A 59 -18.34 -14.01 3.05
CA GLY A 59 -18.99 -12.96 2.28
C GLY A 59 -18.94 -11.58 2.96
N ILE A 60 -18.87 -11.56 4.28
CA ILE A 60 -18.78 -10.35 5.13
C ILE A 60 -17.60 -10.50 6.09
N GLY A 61 -17.12 -9.39 6.66
CA GLY A 61 -16.06 -9.41 7.66
C GLY A 61 -14.65 -9.24 7.10
N VAL A 62 -13.70 -9.99 7.67
CA VAL A 62 -12.26 -9.78 7.43
C VAL A 62 -11.85 -10.07 5.99
N ALA A 63 -12.42 -11.10 5.34
CA ALA A 63 -12.04 -11.48 3.98
C ALA A 63 -12.26 -10.35 2.93
N PRO A 64 -13.49 -9.81 2.75
CA PRO A 64 -13.70 -8.68 1.84
C PRO A 64 -12.91 -7.44 2.26
N ALA A 65 -12.73 -7.22 3.57
CA ALA A 65 -11.95 -6.10 4.08
C ALA A 65 -10.48 -6.17 3.62
N VAL A 66 -9.81 -7.29 3.87
CA VAL A 66 -8.41 -7.49 3.48
C VAL A 66 -8.24 -7.36 1.97
N ILE A 67 -9.16 -7.93 1.18
CA ILE A 67 -9.09 -7.82 -0.29
C ILE A 67 -9.18 -6.35 -0.71
N ALA A 68 -10.18 -5.60 -0.24
CA ALA A 68 -10.29 -4.18 -0.60
C ALA A 68 -9.10 -3.35 -0.10
N LEU A 69 -8.61 -3.57 1.12
CA LEU A 69 -7.41 -2.88 1.62
C LEU A 69 -6.19 -3.18 0.74
N LEU A 70 -6.01 -4.43 0.32
CA LEU A 70 -4.96 -4.79 -0.64
C LEU A 70 -5.14 -4.02 -1.95
N LEU A 71 -6.35 -4.03 -2.52
CA LEU A 71 -6.67 -3.33 -3.76
C LEU A 71 -6.37 -1.82 -3.68
N TYR A 72 -6.78 -1.14 -2.61
CA TYR A 72 -6.50 0.29 -2.42
C TYR A 72 -5.01 0.58 -2.27
N THR A 73 -4.30 -0.23 -1.49
CA THR A 73 -2.86 -0.04 -1.25
C THR A 73 -1.98 -0.41 -2.44
N LEU A 74 -2.49 -1.16 -3.43
CA LEU A 74 -1.71 -1.53 -4.61
C LEU A 74 -1.25 -0.33 -5.42
N LEU A 75 -2.11 0.66 -5.69
CA LEU A 75 -1.72 1.80 -6.52
C LEU A 75 -0.56 2.60 -5.93
N PRO A 76 -0.58 3.09 -4.67
CA PRO A 76 0.54 3.85 -4.12
C PRO A 76 1.81 3.00 -4.08
N LEU A 77 1.74 1.71 -3.77
CA LEU A 77 2.90 0.81 -3.78
C LEU A 77 3.49 0.66 -5.19
N VAL A 78 2.67 0.32 -6.17
CA VAL A 78 3.11 0.11 -7.56
C VAL A 78 3.65 1.41 -8.15
N ARG A 79 2.93 2.52 -7.98
CA ARG A 79 3.28 3.82 -8.57
C ARG A 79 4.56 4.39 -7.97
N ASN A 80 4.73 4.32 -6.65
CA ASN A 80 5.96 4.80 -6.01
C ASN A 80 7.15 3.86 -6.25
N THR A 81 6.92 2.55 -6.33
CA THR A 81 7.99 1.62 -6.73
C THR A 81 8.46 1.91 -8.14
N PHE A 82 7.53 2.07 -9.08
CA PHE A 82 7.83 2.44 -10.46
C PHE A 82 8.57 3.78 -10.54
N ALA A 83 8.08 4.80 -9.84
CA ALA A 83 8.70 6.12 -9.81
C ALA A 83 10.11 6.08 -9.20
N GLY A 84 10.29 5.36 -8.09
CA GLY A 84 11.60 5.24 -7.43
C GLY A 84 12.64 4.55 -8.31
N LEU A 85 12.27 3.46 -8.98
CA LEU A 85 13.16 2.75 -9.89
C LEU A 85 13.54 3.61 -11.12
N ASN A 86 12.63 4.47 -11.59
CA ASN A 86 12.88 5.41 -12.69
C ASN A 86 13.62 6.69 -12.27
N ALA A 87 13.62 7.04 -10.98
CA ALA A 87 14.28 8.25 -10.49
C ALA A 87 15.82 8.13 -10.48
N VAL A 88 16.37 6.92 -10.68
CA VAL A 88 17.81 6.68 -10.70
C VAL A 88 18.44 7.32 -11.94
N PRO A 89 19.38 8.27 -11.80
CA PRO A 89 19.93 9.00 -12.95
C PRO A 89 20.70 8.08 -13.91
N GLY A 90 20.49 8.26 -15.22
CA GLY A 90 21.16 7.48 -16.27
C GLY A 90 22.69 7.51 -16.16
N ALA A 91 23.27 8.69 -15.88
CA ALA A 91 24.71 8.86 -15.66
C ALA A 91 25.26 7.99 -14.51
N THR A 92 24.47 7.75 -13.46
CA THR A 92 24.86 6.86 -12.35
C THR A 92 24.91 5.40 -12.80
N LEU A 93 23.96 5.00 -13.64
CA LEU A 93 23.92 3.65 -14.23
C LEU A 93 25.08 3.43 -15.21
N GLU A 94 25.43 4.44 -16.01
CA GLU A 94 26.57 4.40 -16.92
C GLU A 94 27.90 4.33 -16.16
N ALA A 95 28.05 5.14 -15.10
CA ALA A 95 29.23 5.07 -14.23
C ALA A 95 29.37 3.68 -13.58
N ALA A 96 28.28 3.09 -13.09
CA ALA A 96 28.29 1.74 -12.54
C ALA A 96 28.72 0.68 -13.57
N ARG A 97 28.26 0.80 -14.82
CA ARG A 97 28.71 -0.07 -15.92
C ARG A 97 30.18 0.15 -16.26
N GLY A 98 30.65 1.40 -16.28
CA GLY A 98 32.05 1.76 -16.50
C GLY A 98 33.00 1.20 -15.43
N MET A 99 32.51 1.01 -14.20
CA MET A 99 33.21 0.32 -13.12
C MET A 99 33.17 -1.22 -13.21
N GLY A 100 32.64 -1.79 -14.30
CA GLY A 100 32.59 -3.24 -14.53
C GLY A 100 31.47 -3.96 -13.77
N MET A 101 30.49 -3.25 -13.19
CA MET A 101 29.39 -3.89 -12.48
C MET A 101 28.47 -4.64 -13.44
N ARG A 102 28.16 -5.90 -13.09
CA ARG A 102 27.14 -6.72 -13.77
C ARG A 102 25.74 -6.23 -13.42
N ARG A 103 24.74 -6.57 -14.25
CA ARG A 103 23.32 -6.15 -14.07
C ARG A 103 22.76 -6.37 -12.65
N GLY A 104 23.05 -7.52 -12.04
CA GLY A 104 22.60 -7.82 -10.67
C GLY A 104 23.28 -6.98 -9.60
N GLN A 105 24.56 -6.62 -9.81
CA GLN A 105 25.30 -5.73 -8.91
C GLN A 105 24.75 -4.31 -9.01
N ILE A 106 24.52 -3.80 -10.22
CA ILE A 106 23.89 -2.49 -10.46
C ILE A 106 22.53 -2.43 -9.77
N PHE A 107 21.70 -3.46 -9.93
CA PHE A 107 20.38 -3.48 -9.30
C PHE A 107 20.47 -3.39 -7.77
N ARG A 108 21.26 -4.27 -7.14
CA ARG A 108 21.34 -4.37 -5.68
C ARG A 108 22.07 -3.21 -5.01
N HIS A 109 23.13 -2.69 -5.63
CA HIS A 109 24.02 -1.70 -5.00
C HIS A 109 23.79 -0.27 -5.49
N VAL A 110 23.09 -0.07 -6.61
CA VAL A 110 22.83 1.26 -7.18
C VAL A 110 21.33 1.54 -7.20
N ILE A 111 20.55 0.71 -7.90
CA ILE A 111 19.13 0.99 -8.11
C ILE A 111 18.32 0.88 -6.81
N VAL A 112 18.48 -0.22 -6.06
CA VAL A 112 17.72 -0.46 -4.83
C VAL A 112 17.97 0.64 -3.78
N PRO A 113 19.22 1.00 -3.42
CA PRO A 113 19.46 2.05 -2.43
C PRO A 113 18.95 3.43 -2.86
N LEU A 114 19.19 3.81 -4.12
CA LEU A 114 18.78 5.13 -4.64
C LEU A 114 17.27 5.27 -4.79
N SER A 115 16.55 4.17 -5.08
CA SER A 115 15.08 4.16 -5.19
C SER A 115 14.36 4.03 -3.85
N LEU A 116 15.05 3.56 -2.80
CA LEU A 116 14.45 3.20 -1.53
C LEU A 116 13.61 4.32 -0.88
N PRO A 117 14.06 5.58 -0.81
CA PRO A 117 13.24 6.65 -0.21
C PRO A 117 11.87 6.84 -0.88
N VAL A 118 11.81 6.69 -2.20
CA VAL A 118 10.57 6.83 -2.96
C VAL A 118 9.69 5.59 -2.77
N VAL A 119 10.28 4.39 -2.79
CA VAL A 119 9.56 3.15 -2.49
C VAL A 119 8.93 3.19 -1.09
N LEU A 120 9.69 3.63 -0.08
CA LEU A 120 9.23 3.79 1.29
C LEU A 120 8.13 4.84 1.42
N SER A 121 8.17 5.90 0.60
CA SER A 121 7.07 6.88 0.52
C SER A 121 5.77 6.23 0.04
N GLY A 122 5.84 5.27 -0.89
CA GLY A 122 4.69 4.46 -1.29
C GLY A 122 4.15 3.57 -0.18
N VAL A 123 5.05 2.92 0.57
CA VAL A 123 4.70 2.09 1.73
C VAL A 123 4.02 2.93 2.82
N ARG A 124 4.52 4.14 3.09
CA ARG A 124 3.92 5.12 3.99
C ARG A 124 2.49 5.44 3.60
N ILE A 125 2.26 5.85 2.35
CA ILE A 125 0.92 6.18 1.86
C ILE A 125 -0.01 4.98 1.99
N ALA A 126 0.45 3.79 1.61
CA ALA A 126 -0.33 2.56 1.70
C ALA A 126 -0.73 2.21 3.14
N ILE A 127 0.20 2.31 4.11
CA ILE A 127 -0.08 1.97 5.51
C ILE A 127 -1.07 2.96 6.13
N VAL A 128 -0.85 4.26 5.95
CA VAL A 128 -1.76 5.28 6.50
C VAL A 128 -3.16 5.14 5.90
N GLN A 129 -3.23 4.90 4.58
CA GLN A 129 -4.49 4.63 3.91
C GLN A 129 -5.17 3.36 4.44
N ALA A 130 -4.42 2.27 4.63
CA ALA A 130 -4.97 1.02 5.15
C ALA A 130 -5.57 1.20 6.55
N ILE A 131 -4.86 1.90 7.45
CA ILE A 131 -5.35 2.20 8.80
C ILE A 131 -6.69 2.94 8.73
N GLY A 132 -6.78 4.00 7.92
CA GLY A 132 -8.05 4.72 7.72
C GLY A 132 -9.17 3.83 7.17
N LEU A 133 -8.86 2.98 6.18
CA LEU A 133 -9.83 2.06 5.59
C LEU A 133 -10.29 0.96 6.54
N THR A 134 -9.52 0.59 7.57
CA THR A 134 -9.99 -0.38 8.58
C THR A 134 -11.20 0.13 9.35
N VAL A 135 -11.30 1.45 9.59
CA VAL A 135 -12.49 2.04 10.23
C VAL A 135 -13.72 1.84 9.35
N VAL A 136 -13.59 2.08 8.05
CA VAL A 136 -14.69 1.85 7.10
C VAL A 136 -15.01 0.36 7.01
N ALA A 137 -14.01 -0.51 7.01
CA ALA A 137 -14.20 -1.96 6.95
C ALA A 137 -14.91 -2.52 8.19
N ALA A 138 -14.85 -1.86 9.34
CA ALA A 138 -15.61 -2.29 10.51
C ALA A 138 -17.13 -2.27 10.26
N LEU A 139 -17.63 -1.41 9.36
CA LEU A 139 -19.03 -1.39 8.91
C LEU A 139 -19.50 -2.74 8.39
N ILE A 140 -18.59 -3.48 7.77
CA ILE A 140 -18.88 -4.77 7.14
C ILE A 140 -18.53 -5.96 8.04
N GLY A 141 -18.30 -5.71 9.33
CA GLY A 141 -17.97 -6.73 10.33
C GLY A 141 -16.50 -7.15 10.33
N ALA A 142 -15.59 -6.35 9.75
CA ALA A 142 -14.15 -6.67 9.75
C ALA A 142 -13.50 -6.54 11.13
N GLY A 143 -14.18 -5.87 12.07
CA GLY A 143 -13.72 -5.68 13.44
C GLY A 143 -12.77 -4.50 13.64
N GLY A 144 -12.03 -4.53 14.76
CA GLY A 144 -11.07 -3.49 15.13
C GLY A 144 -11.71 -2.24 15.75
N LEU A 145 -10.91 -1.17 15.85
CA LEU A 145 -11.31 0.09 16.50
C LEU A 145 -12.49 0.80 15.80
N GLY A 146 -12.70 0.50 14.52
CA GLY A 146 -13.83 1.05 13.76
C GLY A 146 -15.19 0.59 14.29
N ILE A 147 -15.27 -0.51 15.04
CA ILE A 147 -16.52 -0.97 15.66
C ILE A 147 -17.11 0.14 16.53
N PHE A 148 -16.31 0.72 17.43
CA PHE A 148 -16.75 1.78 18.33
C PHE A 148 -17.21 3.03 17.58
N VAL A 149 -16.59 3.34 16.44
CA VAL A 149 -17.02 4.45 15.58
C VAL A 149 -18.43 4.20 15.03
N TRP A 150 -18.69 3.02 14.46
CA TRP A 150 -19.99 2.72 13.87
C TRP A 150 -21.09 2.51 14.91
N GLU A 151 -20.78 1.86 16.03
CA GLU A 151 -21.71 1.71 17.14
C GLU A 151 -22.06 3.06 17.75
N GLY A 152 -21.06 3.94 17.94
CA GLY A 152 -21.27 5.29 18.46
C GLY A 152 -22.13 6.14 17.53
N LEU A 153 -21.90 6.06 16.23
CA LEU A 153 -22.75 6.73 15.24
C LEU A 153 -24.18 6.17 15.25
N GLY A 154 -24.34 4.85 15.34
CA GLY A 154 -25.66 4.20 15.38
C GLY A 154 -26.47 4.53 16.63
N GLN A 155 -25.80 4.79 17.75
CA GLN A 155 -26.41 5.10 19.04
C GLN A 155 -26.42 6.61 19.36
N ASN A 156 -25.91 7.45 18.46
CA ASN A 156 -25.66 8.87 18.71
C ASN A 156 -24.83 9.13 19.99
N ALA A 157 -23.87 8.25 20.27
CA ALA A 157 -22.99 8.26 21.44
C ALA A 157 -21.61 8.77 21.05
N LEU A 158 -21.36 10.07 21.27
CA LEU A 158 -20.13 10.75 20.85
C LEU A 158 -18.90 10.18 21.56
N ASP A 159 -19.02 9.83 22.83
CA ASP A 159 -17.98 9.17 23.63
C ASP A 159 -17.49 7.88 22.99
N LEU A 160 -18.41 7.06 22.48
CA LEU A 160 -18.08 5.81 21.78
C LEU A 160 -17.42 6.07 20.42
N VAL A 161 -17.89 7.09 19.69
CA VAL A 161 -17.23 7.53 18.44
C VAL A 161 -15.77 7.94 18.72
N LEU A 162 -15.55 8.75 19.75
CA LEU A 162 -14.22 9.22 20.14
C LEU A 162 -13.32 8.07 20.61
N LEU A 163 -13.88 7.08 21.31
CA LEU A 163 -13.17 5.87 21.74
C LEU A 163 -12.58 5.10 20.55
N GLY A 164 -13.28 5.05 19.42
CA GLY A 164 -12.75 4.43 18.20
C GLY A 164 -11.85 5.35 17.37
N ALA A 165 -12.24 6.61 17.22
CA ALA A 165 -11.58 7.55 16.33
C ALA A 165 -10.20 7.98 16.84
N ILE A 166 -10.08 8.36 18.12
CA ILE A 166 -8.83 8.90 18.68
C ILE A 166 -7.68 7.88 18.59
N PRO A 167 -7.83 6.63 19.05
CA PRO A 167 -6.75 5.65 18.96
C PRO A 167 -6.40 5.30 17.52
N THR A 168 -7.38 5.28 16.61
CA THR A 168 -7.13 5.05 15.18
C THR A 168 -6.29 6.19 14.58
N ILE A 169 -6.65 7.44 14.84
CA ILE A 169 -5.89 8.62 14.39
C ILE A 169 -4.47 8.56 14.94
N PHE A 170 -4.33 8.25 16.24
CA PHE A 170 -3.03 8.11 16.87
C PHE A 170 -2.17 7.03 16.19
N LEU A 171 -2.73 5.85 15.90
CA LEU A 171 -2.03 4.78 15.17
C LEU A 171 -1.61 5.21 13.76
N ALA A 172 -2.49 5.90 13.04
CA ALA A 172 -2.18 6.41 11.70
C ALA A 172 -1.02 7.42 11.74
N LEU A 173 -1.06 8.37 12.68
CA LEU A 173 0.01 9.36 12.87
C LEU A 173 1.32 8.73 13.32
N LEU A 174 1.27 7.78 14.25
CA LEU A 174 2.46 7.06 14.71
C LEU A 174 3.13 6.30 13.57
N ALA A 175 2.34 5.54 12.79
CA ALA A 175 2.85 4.83 11.62
C ALA A 175 3.44 5.79 10.58
N ASP A 176 2.76 6.93 10.35
CA ASP A 176 3.23 7.96 9.43
C ASP A 176 4.58 8.53 9.85
N LEU A 177 4.73 8.92 11.12
CA LEU A 177 5.95 9.50 11.68
C LEU A 177 7.12 8.52 11.66
N LEU A 178 6.90 7.25 12.04
CA LEU A 178 7.93 6.22 11.99
C LEU A 178 8.46 6.02 10.56
N LEU A 179 7.56 5.94 9.58
CA LEU A 179 7.93 5.76 8.19
C LEU A 179 8.61 7.01 7.62
N GLN A 180 8.17 8.21 7.98
CA GLN A 180 8.87 9.45 7.65
C GLN A 180 10.30 9.46 8.20
N GLY A 181 10.51 9.00 9.44
CA GLY A 181 11.84 8.84 10.03
C GLY A 181 12.72 7.91 9.20
N LEU A 182 12.20 6.73 8.83
CA LEU A 182 12.91 5.77 7.98
C LEU A 182 13.25 6.33 6.59
N ILE A 183 12.35 7.11 5.98
CA ILE A 183 12.59 7.77 4.69
C ILE A 183 13.74 8.78 4.81
N LYS A 184 13.76 9.62 5.85
CA LYS A 184 14.83 10.62 6.07
C LYS A 184 16.20 9.96 6.25
N LEU A 185 16.26 8.87 7.02
CA LEU A 185 17.49 8.09 7.21
C LEU A 185 18.00 7.51 5.88
N SER A 186 17.08 7.02 5.03
CA SER A 186 17.41 6.48 3.71
C SER A 186 17.89 7.55 2.73
N GLN A 187 17.36 8.78 2.81
CA GLN A 187 17.79 9.90 1.96
C GLN A 187 19.19 10.40 2.33
N THR A 188 19.53 10.40 3.62
CA THR A 188 20.83 10.85 4.12
C THR A 188 21.97 10.04 3.51
N GLN A 189 21.77 8.71 3.37
CA GLN A 189 22.75 7.84 2.70
C GLN A 189 22.91 8.18 1.22
N THR A 190 21.82 8.50 0.52
CA THR A 190 21.84 8.85 -0.91
C THR A 190 22.55 10.17 -1.20
N SER A 191 22.41 11.19 -0.34
CA SER A 191 23.09 12.49 -0.51
C SER A 191 24.61 12.40 -0.36
N VAL A 192 25.12 11.52 0.51
CA VAL A 192 26.57 11.31 0.69
C VAL A 192 27.23 10.80 -0.61
N TYR A 193 26.54 9.97 -1.39
CA TYR A 193 27.03 9.49 -2.70
C TYR A 193 27.11 10.58 -3.77
N LEU A 194 26.28 11.63 -3.69
CA LEU A 194 26.22 12.69 -4.69
C LEU A 194 27.15 13.87 -4.38
N THR A 195 27.54 14.06 -3.13
CA THR A 195 28.35 15.22 -2.70
C THR A 195 29.85 14.94 -2.78
N THR A 196 30.26 13.66 -2.78
CA THR A 196 31.68 13.24 -2.85
C THR A 196 32.29 13.33 -4.28
N LYS A 197 31.59 13.93 -5.24
CA LYS A 197 32.02 14.06 -6.65
C LYS A 197 32.02 15.50 -7.18
N ARG A 198 32.00 16.50 -6.29
CA ARG A 198 32.30 17.89 -6.64
C ARG A 198 33.70 18.27 -6.22
#